data_AF-A0A369QF56-F1
#
_entry.id   AF-A0A369QF56-F1
#
_cell.length_a   1.000
_cell.length_b   1.000
_cell.length_c   1.000
_cell.angle_alpha   90.00
_cell.angle_beta   90.00
_cell.angle_gamma   90.00
#
_symmetry.space_group_name_H-M   'P 1'
#
loop_
_entity.id
_entity.type
_entity.pdbx_description
1 polymer ?
#
loop_
_entity_poly.entity_id
_entity_poly.type
_entity_poly.pdbx_seq_one_letter_code
_entity_poly.pdbx_strand_id
1 'polypeptide(L)'
;MTALTDNMQYVYNTSVNKYPLNPDEFGKTALRNNMTAAIITPLRELKDPRLFVYSEPAPAKVAAGLSPLNHQAYQGAPSDEGLDDMSTKVQAGQYSLINRYRYYGTYIGEPTIQIGYPELCFNIAEALNRGWATGSAEEYYTKGIQASQNFYGIKEGDNSVFFLKKDGKIGEYDTYALKFNFTDYYAQPSVKYAGNNAEGLEQVLTQKYMAFFQNSGWEAFYNHRRTGIPKFDVGGPGTGGGRTSLPLRWQYPDNERSTNAANYTEAIKRQFNGQDDVDAVMWLLQ
;
A
#
# COMPACT_ATOMS: atom_id res chain seq x y z
N MET A 1 22.32 -0.67 -3.79
CA MET A 1 21.40 -0.44 -4.92
C MET A 1 21.47 1.03 -5.28
N THR A 2 21.45 1.34 -6.57
CA THR A 2 21.62 2.68 -7.15
C THR A 2 20.46 3.07 -8.07
N ALA A 3 19.68 2.09 -8.52
CA ALA A 3 18.49 2.29 -9.36
C ALA A 3 17.51 1.12 -9.21
N LEU A 4 16.33 1.22 -9.83
CA LEU A 4 15.31 0.16 -9.87
C LEU A 4 15.82 -1.15 -10.51
N THR A 5 16.82 -1.07 -11.40
CA THR A 5 17.44 -2.24 -12.04
C THR A 5 18.19 -3.14 -11.04
N ASP A 6 18.49 -2.63 -9.85
CA ASP A 6 19.16 -3.38 -8.80
C ASP A 6 18.17 -4.10 -7.86
N ASN A 7 16.86 -3.96 -8.08
CA ASN A 7 15.82 -4.60 -7.27
C ASN A 7 16.04 -6.11 -7.19
N MET A 8 16.04 -6.65 -5.97
CA MET A 8 15.82 -8.08 -5.77
C MET A 8 14.32 -8.32 -5.91
N GLN A 9 13.91 -8.90 -7.03
CA GLN A 9 12.50 -9.07 -7.37
C GLN A 9 12.21 -10.41 -8.02
N TYR A 10 10.99 -10.90 -7.80
CA TYR A 10 10.45 -12.06 -8.47
C TYR A 10 9.67 -11.63 -9.72
N VAL A 11 9.97 -12.24 -10.86
CA VAL A 11 9.27 -11.98 -12.13
C VAL A 11 8.40 -13.19 -12.47
N TYR A 12 7.12 -12.92 -12.71
CA TYR A 12 6.10 -13.92 -13.02
C TYR A 12 6.13 -14.34 -14.51
N ASN A 13 5.45 -15.43 -14.83
CA ASN A 13 5.29 -15.94 -16.19
C ASN A 13 3.84 -16.32 -16.48
N THR A 14 3.55 -16.69 -17.72
CA THR A 14 2.18 -16.95 -18.18
C THR A 14 1.67 -18.37 -17.90
N SER A 15 2.55 -19.31 -17.53
CA SER A 15 2.23 -20.74 -17.52
C SER A 15 2.08 -21.34 -16.12
N VAL A 16 3.04 -21.12 -15.22
CA VAL A 16 3.11 -21.78 -13.90
C VAL A 16 3.05 -20.78 -12.78
N ASN A 17 3.90 -19.74 -12.83
CA ASN A 17 4.01 -18.75 -11.77
C ASN A 17 3.39 -17.45 -12.25
N LYS A 18 2.06 -17.43 -12.33
CA LYS A 18 1.27 -16.26 -12.72
C LYS A 18 1.25 -15.23 -11.59
N TYR A 19 1.12 -13.96 -11.94
CA TYR A 19 0.91 -12.89 -10.97
C TYR A 19 -0.36 -13.17 -10.14
N PRO A 20 -0.41 -12.92 -8.81
CA PRO A 20 -1.52 -13.39 -7.98
C PRO A 20 -2.89 -12.79 -8.35
N LEU A 21 -2.92 -11.53 -8.77
CA LEU A 21 -4.09 -10.94 -9.40
C LEU A 21 -3.87 -11.07 -10.90
N ASN A 22 -4.68 -11.86 -11.60
CA ASN A 22 -4.50 -12.11 -13.03
C ASN A 22 -5.86 -12.43 -13.66
N PRO A 23 -5.95 -12.56 -15.00
CA PRO A 23 -7.23 -12.82 -15.66
C PRO A 23 -8.07 -13.97 -15.05
N ASP A 24 -7.43 -15.04 -14.54
CA ASP A 24 -8.14 -16.19 -13.97
C ASP A 24 -8.86 -15.84 -12.64
N GLU A 25 -8.41 -14.78 -11.96
CA GLU A 25 -8.92 -14.33 -10.66
C GLU A 25 -9.96 -13.20 -10.78
N PHE A 26 -10.14 -12.63 -11.98
CA PHE A 26 -11.01 -11.47 -12.20
C PHE A 26 -12.45 -11.69 -11.73
N GLY A 27 -13.06 -12.79 -12.14
CA GLY A 27 -14.45 -13.11 -11.75
C GLY A 27 -14.64 -13.39 -10.25
N LYS A 28 -13.54 -13.62 -9.51
CA LYS A 28 -13.58 -13.97 -8.08
C LYS A 28 -13.29 -12.77 -7.18
N THR A 29 -12.38 -11.89 -7.60
CA THR A 29 -11.78 -10.88 -6.71
C THR A 29 -11.92 -9.44 -7.20
N ALA A 30 -12.19 -9.20 -8.49
CA ALA A 30 -12.17 -7.84 -9.07
C ALA A 30 -13.24 -6.88 -8.52
N LEU A 31 -14.34 -7.40 -7.96
CA LEU A 31 -15.38 -6.61 -7.28
C LEU A 31 -15.32 -6.71 -5.75
N ARG A 32 -14.40 -7.53 -5.21
CA ARG A 32 -14.22 -7.76 -3.77
C ARG A 32 -13.02 -7.01 -3.19
N ASN A 33 -12.05 -6.70 -4.03
CA ASN A 33 -10.86 -5.95 -3.64
C ASN A 33 -11.10 -4.44 -3.81
N ASN A 34 -11.91 -3.86 -2.93
CA ASN A 34 -11.99 -2.41 -2.75
C ASN A 34 -10.73 -1.88 -2.05
N MET A 35 -10.42 -0.62 -2.31
CA MET A 35 -9.23 0.02 -1.78
C MET A 35 -9.47 0.51 -0.36
N THR A 36 -8.46 0.41 0.52
CA THR A 36 -8.52 0.98 1.87
C THR A 36 -8.36 2.51 1.84
N ALA A 37 -9.01 3.22 2.76
CA ALA A 37 -8.80 4.63 2.99
C ALA A 37 -7.33 4.92 3.35
N ALA A 38 -6.64 4.00 4.01
CA ALA A 38 -5.24 4.15 4.41
C ALA A 38 -4.28 4.30 3.22
N ILE A 39 -4.64 3.85 2.01
CA ILE A 39 -3.86 4.07 0.78
C ILE A 39 -4.46 5.17 -0.10
N ILE A 40 -5.80 5.24 -0.21
CA ILE A 40 -6.46 6.22 -1.09
C ILE A 40 -6.33 7.64 -0.55
N THR A 41 -6.49 7.84 0.75
CA THR A 41 -6.45 9.18 1.37
C THR A 41 -5.12 9.89 1.14
N PRO A 42 -3.94 9.31 1.48
CA PRO A 42 -2.67 9.99 1.24
C PRO A 42 -2.43 10.23 -0.25
N LEU A 43 -2.74 9.27 -1.13
CA LEU A 43 -2.60 9.46 -2.59
C LEU A 43 -3.49 10.61 -3.10
N ARG A 44 -4.71 10.74 -2.59
CA ARG A 44 -5.65 11.79 -2.95
C ARG A 44 -5.20 13.17 -2.45
N GLU A 45 -4.79 13.27 -1.19
CA GLU A 45 -4.40 14.52 -0.54
C GLU A 45 -3.07 15.07 -1.09
N LEU A 46 -2.15 14.18 -1.44
CA LEU A 46 -0.88 14.53 -2.09
C LEU A 46 -1.02 14.78 -3.59
N LYS A 47 -2.24 14.61 -4.14
CA LYS A 47 -2.52 14.63 -5.58
C LYS A 47 -1.56 13.73 -6.37
N ASP A 48 -1.29 12.55 -5.83
CA ASP A 48 -0.30 11.63 -6.34
C ASP A 48 -0.78 10.94 -7.63
N PRO A 49 0.03 10.90 -8.71
CA PRO A 49 -0.34 10.24 -9.95
C PRO A 49 -0.49 8.72 -9.80
N ARG A 50 0.15 8.09 -8.80
CA ARG A 50 0.02 6.66 -8.53
C ARG A 50 -1.41 6.27 -8.18
N LEU A 51 -2.25 7.21 -7.70
CA LEU A 51 -3.67 6.98 -7.44
C LEU A 51 -4.37 6.34 -8.64
N PHE A 52 -4.10 6.87 -9.83
CA PHE A 52 -4.71 6.44 -11.10
C PHE A 52 -4.17 5.11 -11.60
N VAL A 53 -3.04 4.65 -11.07
CA VAL A 53 -2.43 3.35 -11.40
C VAL A 53 -2.84 2.29 -10.40
N TYR A 54 -3.00 2.66 -9.13
CA TYR A 54 -3.35 1.74 -8.05
C TYR A 54 -4.83 1.40 -8.08
N SER A 55 -5.65 2.37 -8.48
CA SER A 55 -7.08 2.35 -8.27
C SER A 55 -7.86 2.81 -9.49
N GLU A 56 -9.09 2.37 -9.58
CA GLU A 56 -10.15 3.02 -10.38
C GLU A 56 -10.93 4.02 -9.53
N PRO A 57 -11.55 5.05 -10.14
CA PRO A 57 -12.38 5.99 -9.41
C PRO A 57 -13.63 5.29 -8.86
N ALA A 58 -14.17 5.79 -7.76
CA ALA A 58 -15.43 5.30 -7.21
C ALA A 58 -16.58 5.61 -8.19
N PRO A 59 -17.31 4.61 -8.71
CA PRO A 59 -18.33 4.83 -9.73
C PRO A 59 -19.40 5.87 -9.35
N ALA A 60 -19.81 5.93 -8.08
CA ALA A 60 -20.78 6.89 -7.58
C ALA A 60 -20.28 8.34 -7.66
N LYS A 61 -18.97 8.57 -7.48
CA LYS A 61 -18.36 9.91 -7.59
C LYS A 61 -18.28 10.36 -9.04
N VAL A 62 -17.98 9.44 -9.97
CA VAL A 62 -17.99 9.73 -11.41
C VAL A 62 -19.42 9.99 -11.90
N ALA A 63 -20.39 9.20 -11.45
CA ALA A 63 -21.81 9.42 -11.74
C ALA A 63 -22.32 10.78 -11.20
N ALA A 64 -21.74 11.27 -10.11
CA ALA A 64 -21.99 12.61 -9.57
C ALA A 64 -21.25 13.74 -10.33
N GLY A 65 -20.59 13.44 -11.44
CA GLY A 65 -19.99 14.43 -12.35
C GLY A 65 -18.50 14.70 -12.15
N LEU A 66 -17.82 14.01 -11.22
CA LEU A 66 -16.37 14.14 -11.11
C LEU A 66 -15.66 13.42 -12.26
N SER A 67 -14.66 14.09 -12.84
CA SER A 67 -13.76 13.46 -13.82
C SER A 67 -13.06 12.23 -13.21
N PRO A 68 -12.88 11.12 -13.96
CA PRO A 68 -12.06 9.99 -13.55
C PRO A 68 -10.60 10.34 -13.18
N LEU A 69 -10.08 11.46 -13.70
CA LEU A 69 -8.76 12.00 -13.36
C LEU A 69 -8.78 13.04 -12.22
N ASN A 70 -9.94 13.27 -11.59
CA ASN A 70 -10.02 14.09 -10.39
C ASN A 70 -9.71 13.20 -9.17
N HIS A 71 -8.70 13.56 -8.37
CA HIS A 71 -8.35 12.82 -7.15
C HIS A 71 -9.52 12.67 -6.16
N GLN A 72 -10.49 13.60 -6.16
CA GLN A 72 -11.70 13.52 -5.34
C GLN A 72 -12.72 12.49 -5.84
N ALA A 73 -12.53 11.91 -7.03
CA ALA A 73 -13.33 10.81 -7.53
C ALA A 73 -13.01 9.47 -6.84
N TYR A 74 -12.02 9.42 -5.95
CA TYR A 74 -11.53 8.20 -5.31
C TYR A 74 -11.92 8.17 -3.84
N GLN A 75 -12.35 7.00 -3.39
CA GLN A 75 -12.79 6.77 -2.02
C GLN A 75 -12.40 5.37 -1.57
N GLY A 76 -11.56 5.28 -0.55
CA GLY A 76 -11.26 4.01 0.11
C GLY A 76 -12.23 3.72 1.26
N ALA A 77 -12.32 2.46 1.65
CA ALA A 77 -13.08 2.03 2.82
C ALA A 77 -12.24 2.18 4.11
N PRO A 78 -12.83 2.65 5.23
CA PRO A 78 -12.17 2.64 6.53
C PRO A 78 -11.75 1.22 6.94
N SER A 79 -10.59 1.10 7.58
CA SER A 79 -10.05 -0.22 7.95
C SER A 79 -10.82 -0.93 9.07
N ASP A 80 -11.67 -0.22 9.80
CA ASP A 80 -12.50 -0.74 10.88
C ASP A 80 -13.99 -0.86 10.53
N GLU A 81 -14.35 -0.63 9.27
CA GLU A 81 -15.72 -0.83 8.80
C GLU A 81 -16.10 -2.32 8.76
N GLY A 82 -17.36 -2.66 9.01
CA GLY A 82 -17.83 -4.03 8.90
C GLY A 82 -17.78 -4.55 7.45
N LEU A 83 -17.46 -5.83 7.27
CA LEU A 83 -17.40 -6.45 5.93
C LEU A 83 -18.74 -6.35 5.18
N ASP A 84 -19.87 -6.45 5.88
CA ASP A 84 -21.21 -6.33 5.28
C ASP A 84 -21.48 -4.91 4.75
N ASP A 85 -21.06 -3.89 5.50
CA ASP A 85 -21.16 -2.49 5.07
C ASP A 85 -20.23 -2.21 3.89
N MET A 86 -18.98 -2.69 3.95
CA MET A 86 -18.05 -2.56 2.83
C MET A 86 -18.59 -3.21 1.56
N SER A 87 -19.14 -4.43 1.67
CA SER A 87 -19.76 -5.17 0.57
C SER A 87 -20.94 -4.40 -0.03
N THR A 88 -21.80 -3.82 0.82
CA THR A 88 -22.94 -3.02 0.36
C THR A 88 -22.49 -1.76 -0.36
N LYS A 89 -21.52 -1.04 0.19
CA LYS A 89 -21.05 0.24 -0.35
C LYS A 89 -20.23 0.08 -1.64
N VAL A 90 -19.41 -0.97 -1.76
CA VAL A 90 -18.69 -1.24 -3.01
C VAL A 90 -19.66 -1.60 -4.13
N GLN A 91 -20.71 -2.38 -3.85
CA GLN A 91 -21.77 -2.69 -4.83
C GLN A 91 -22.57 -1.44 -5.24
N ALA A 92 -22.76 -0.50 -4.32
CA ALA A 92 -23.32 0.81 -4.62
C ALA A 92 -22.34 1.77 -5.35
N GLY A 93 -21.12 1.32 -5.67
CA GLY A 93 -20.11 2.12 -6.35
C GLY A 93 -19.50 3.24 -5.50
N GLN A 94 -19.68 3.20 -4.18
CA GLN A 94 -19.21 4.26 -3.27
C GLN A 94 -17.72 4.14 -2.96
N TYR A 95 -17.14 2.96 -3.16
CA TYR A 95 -15.72 2.70 -2.99
C TYR A 95 -15.00 2.47 -4.32
N SER A 96 -13.77 2.96 -4.35
CA SER A 96 -12.79 2.68 -5.37
C SER A 96 -12.38 1.21 -5.34
N LEU A 97 -12.24 0.62 -6.52
CA LEU A 97 -11.68 -0.70 -6.72
C LEU A 97 -10.21 -0.60 -7.12
N ILE A 98 -9.46 -1.66 -6.87
CA ILE A 98 -8.10 -1.79 -7.42
C ILE A 98 -8.13 -1.63 -8.96
N ASN A 99 -7.08 -1.06 -9.57
CA ASN A 99 -7.05 -0.83 -11.02
C ASN A 99 -7.09 -2.14 -11.81
N ARG A 100 -8.22 -2.43 -12.47
CA ARG A 100 -8.42 -3.74 -13.09
C ARG A 100 -7.66 -3.92 -14.40
N TYR A 101 -7.27 -2.83 -15.05
CA TYR A 101 -6.34 -2.88 -16.18
C TYR A 101 -4.97 -3.40 -15.73
N ARG A 102 -4.38 -2.79 -14.69
CA ARG A 102 -3.04 -3.13 -14.21
C ARG A 102 -2.98 -4.54 -13.62
N TYR A 103 -3.92 -4.86 -12.73
CA TYR A 103 -3.83 -6.05 -11.89
C TYR A 103 -4.58 -7.26 -12.45
N TYR A 104 -5.36 -7.14 -13.54
CA TYR A 104 -6.00 -8.30 -14.17
C TYR A 104 -5.81 -8.35 -15.69
N GLY A 105 -5.13 -7.37 -16.30
CA GLY A 105 -4.95 -7.33 -17.75
C GLY A 105 -3.98 -8.36 -18.31
N THR A 106 -3.06 -8.90 -17.48
CA THR A 106 -2.05 -9.88 -17.93
C THR A 106 -1.74 -10.94 -16.88
N TYR A 107 -1.17 -12.06 -17.31
CA TYR A 107 -0.69 -13.12 -16.41
C TYR A 107 0.66 -12.83 -15.77
N ILE A 108 1.44 -11.90 -16.32
CA ILE A 108 2.77 -11.52 -15.81
C ILE A 108 2.65 -10.42 -14.74
N GLY A 109 1.69 -9.51 -14.89
CA GLY A 109 1.47 -8.42 -13.95
C GLY A 109 2.71 -7.56 -13.74
N GLU A 110 3.04 -7.30 -12.47
CA GLU A 110 4.24 -6.58 -12.06
C GLU A 110 5.20 -7.49 -11.27
N PRO A 111 6.52 -7.20 -11.26
CA PRO A 111 7.45 -7.93 -10.41
C PRO A 111 7.14 -7.72 -8.93
N THR A 112 7.22 -8.78 -8.13
CA THR A 112 7.13 -8.66 -6.67
C THR A 112 8.51 -8.39 -6.11
N ILE A 113 8.71 -7.17 -5.62
CA ILE A 113 9.94 -6.72 -4.97
C ILE A 113 10.09 -7.46 -3.63
N GLN A 114 11.29 -7.98 -3.34
CA GLN A 114 11.68 -8.49 -2.03
C GLN A 114 12.54 -7.47 -1.28
N ILE A 115 13.50 -6.85 -1.99
CA ILE A 115 14.31 -5.72 -1.51
C ILE A 115 14.39 -4.71 -2.65
N GLY A 116 13.87 -3.51 -2.42
CA GLY A 116 13.64 -2.50 -3.45
C GLY A 116 14.46 -1.23 -3.29
N TYR A 117 14.82 -0.62 -4.41
CA TYR A 117 15.46 0.70 -4.43
C TYR A 117 14.59 1.82 -3.83
N PRO A 118 13.25 1.89 -4.05
CA PRO A 118 12.41 2.88 -3.36
C PRO A 118 12.51 2.72 -1.85
N GLU A 119 12.46 1.48 -1.36
CA GLU A 119 12.58 1.18 0.07
C GLU A 119 13.93 1.62 0.63
N LEU A 120 15.03 1.28 -0.05
CA LEU A 120 16.37 1.70 0.34
C LEU A 120 16.46 3.23 0.47
N CYS A 121 15.91 3.97 -0.49
CA CYS A 121 15.90 5.42 -0.45
C CYS A 121 15.15 5.93 0.78
N PHE A 122 13.96 5.40 1.08
CA PHE A 122 13.22 5.82 2.27
C PHE A 122 13.88 5.39 3.58
N ASN A 123 14.57 4.25 3.62
CA ASN A 123 15.36 3.83 4.78
C ASN A 123 16.51 4.80 5.06
N ILE A 124 17.21 5.27 4.01
CA ILE A 124 18.28 6.26 4.15
C ILE A 124 17.70 7.62 4.54
N ALA A 125 16.59 8.06 3.93
CA ALA A 125 15.93 9.31 4.29
C ALA A 125 15.47 9.31 5.75
N GLU A 126 14.91 8.20 6.24
CA GLU A 126 14.53 8.03 7.64
C GLU A 126 15.76 8.09 8.56
N ALA A 127 16.84 7.38 8.24
CA ALA A 127 18.07 7.40 9.04
C ALA A 127 18.69 8.80 9.13
N LEU A 128 18.72 9.54 8.02
CA LEU A 128 19.21 10.92 7.96
C LEU A 128 18.29 11.90 8.72
N ASN A 129 16.97 11.75 8.60
CA ASN A 129 16.01 12.53 9.38
C ASN A 129 16.22 12.33 10.89
N ARG A 130 16.48 11.09 11.32
CA ARG A 130 16.75 10.72 12.71
C ARG A 130 18.16 11.08 13.19
N GLY A 131 19.01 11.62 12.32
CA GLY A 131 20.39 12.00 12.66
C GLY A 131 21.33 10.81 12.86
N TRP A 132 21.01 9.63 12.32
CA TRP A 132 21.87 8.43 12.42
C TRP A 132 23.11 8.53 11.51
N ALA A 133 23.06 9.40 10.50
CA ALA A 133 24.15 9.68 9.59
C ALA A 133 24.09 11.14 9.09
N THR A 134 25.17 11.60 8.46
CA THR A 134 25.24 12.92 7.81
C THR A 134 24.82 12.83 6.34
N GLY A 135 24.07 13.81 5.84
CA GLY A 135 23.63 13.87 4.45
C GLY A 135 22.28 14.57 4.28
N SER A 136 21.77 14.60 3.04
CA SER A 136 20.47 15.20 2.73
C SER A 136 19.36 14.15 2.77
N ALA A 137 18.51 14.19 3.81
CA ALA A 137 17.31 13.34 3.86
C ALA A 137 16.34 13.66 2.71
N GLU A 138 16.25 14.94 2.33
CA GLU A 138 15.42 15.42 1.22
C GLU A 138 15.82 14.78 -0.12
N GLU A 139 17.12 14.64 -0.38
CA GLU A 139 17.63 14.00 -1.58
C GLU A 139 17.13 12.56 -1.69
N TYR A 140 17.27 11.76 -0.63
CA TYR A 140 16.80 10.37 -0.64
C TYR A 140 15.27 10.26 -0.61
N TYR A 141 14.58 11.20 0.05
CA TYR A 141 13.13 11.30 0.02
C TYR A 141 12.62 11.48 -1.42
N THR A 142 13.15 12.45 -2.16
CA THR A 142 12.78 12.68 -3.57
C THR A 142 13.14 11.50 -4.47
N LYS A 143 14.33 10.90 -4.31
CA LYS A 143 14.73 9.69 -5.06
C LYS A 143 13.76 8.52 -4.81
N GLY A 144 13.33 8.32 -3.56
CA GLY A 144 12.36 7.28 -3.21
C GLY A 144 11.01 7.49 -3.89
N ILE A 145 10.50 8.74 -3.90
CA ILE A 145 9.24 9.08 -4.58
C ILE A 145 9.35 8.82 -6.08
N GLN A 146 10.39 9.36 -6.73
CA GLN A 146 10.60 9.21 -8.17
C GLN A 146 10.76 7.73 -8.56
N ALA A 147 11.53 6.96 -7.78
CA ALA A 147 11.70 5.53 -8.01
C ALA A 147 10.39 4.77 -7.85
N SER A 148 9.58 5.09 -6.84
CA SER A 148 8.26 4.48 -6.66
C SER A 148 7.33 4.83 -7.83
N GLN A 149 7.22 6.10 -8.20
CA GLN A 149 6.39 6.53 -9.33
C GLN A 149 6.82 5.84 -10.65
N ASN A 150 8.12 5.75 -10.91
CA ASN A 150 8.67 5.07 -12.08
C ASN A 150 8.36 3.56 -12.09
N PHE A 151 8.47 2.87 -10.95
CA PHE A 151 8.07 1.45 -10.86
C PHE A 151 6.61 1.22 -11.30
N TYR A 152 5.72 2.15 -10.99
CA TYR A 152 4.32 2.10 -11.41
C TYR A 152 4.06 2.67 -12.81
N GLY A 153 5.12 3.02 -13.56
CA GLY A 153 5.03 3.47 -14.95
C GLY A 153 4.68 4.96 -15.10
N ILE A 154 4.69 5.75 -14.03
CA ILE A 154 4.56 7.19 -14.10
C ILE A 154 5.90 7.80 -14.53
N LYS A 155 5.88 8.58 -15.61
CA LYS A 155 7.05 9.28 -16.16
C LYS A 155 6.77 10.77 -16.33
N GLU A 156 7.84 11.55 -16.41
CA GLU A 156 7.77 12.96 -16.78
C GLU A 156 7.10 13.13 -18.16
N GLY A 157 6.21 14.12 -18.28
CA GLY A 157 5.46 14.39 -19.51
C GLY A 157 4.18 13.58 -19.63
N ASP A 158 3.97 12.96 -20.80
CA ASP A 158 2.70 12.33 -21.15
C ASP A 158 2.60 10.88 -20.66
N ASN A 159 1.51 10.58 -19.97
CA ASN A 159 1.16 9.26 -19.46
C ASN A 159 -0.25 8.87 -19.94
N SER A 160 -0.51 7.57 -20.00
CA SER A 160 -1.84 7.02 -20.27
C SER A 160 -2.34 6.28 -19.05
N VAL A 161 -3.57 6.59 -18.64
CA VAL A 161 -4.28 5.96 -17.54
C VAL A 161 -5.42 5.13 -18.11
N PHE A 162 -5.62 3.93 -17.57
CA PHE A 162 -6.61 2.98 -18.06
C PHE A 162 -7.53 2.53 -16.93
N PHE A 163 -8.84 2.57 -17.17
CA PHE A 163 -9.86 2.09 -16.25
C PHE A 163 -10.78 1.11 -16.98
N LEU A 164 -11.25 0.07 -16.30
CA LEU A 164 -12.25 -0.81 -16.88
C LEU A 164 -13.51 -0.02 -17.22
N LYS A 165 -14.05 -0.24 -18.42
CA LYS A 165 -15.34 0.36 -18.81
C LYS A 165 -16.42 -0.07 -17.84
N LYS A 166 -17.40 0.80 -17.63
CA LYS A 166 -18.62 0.44 -16.89
C LYS A 166 -19.25 -0.80 -17.54
N ASP A 167 -19.46 -1.83 -16.74
CA ASP A 167 -20.00 -3.14 -17.16
C ASP A 167 -19.13 -3.88 -18.21
N GLY A 168 -17.88 -3.43 -18.40
CA GLY A 168 -16.93 -3.99 -19.36
C GLY A 168 -16.21 -5.25 -18.87
N LYS A 169 -15.58 -5.96 -19.81
CA LYS A 169 -14.75 -7.14 -19.56
C LYS A 169 -13.26 -6.82 -19.65
N ILE A 170 -12.40 -7.74 -19.19
CA ILE A 170 -10.95 -7.64 -19.44
C ILE A 170 -10.72 -7.42 -20.95
N GLY A 171 -9.92 -6.41 -21.28
CA GLY A 171 -9.71 -5.94 -22.64
C GLY A 171 -10.51 -4.68 -23.03
N GLU A 172 -11.52 -4.31 -22.25
CA GLU A 172 -12.40 -3.17 -22.52
C GLU A 172 -12.13 -2.03 -21.53
N TYR A 173 -11.26 -1.10 -21.94
CA TYR A 173 -10.79 -0.01 -21.07
C TYR A 173 -11.07 1.36 -21.67
N ASP A 174 -11.40 2.31 -20.81
CA ASP A 174 -11.32 3.73 -21.14
C ASP A 174 -9.88 4.20 -20.94
N THR A 175 -9.40 5.07 -21.84
CA THR A 175 -8.05 5.62 -21.81
C THR A 175 -8.10 7.12 -21.58
N TYR A 176 -7.29 7.60 -20.64
CA TYR A 176 -7.21 9.01 -20.28
C TYR A 176 -5.76 9.49 -20.39
N ALA A 177 -5.56 10.68 -20.94
CA ALA A 177 -4.24 11.32 -21.00
C ALA A 177 -3.96 12.04 -19.67
N LEU A 178 -2.80 11.77 -19.06
CA LEU A 178 -2.33 12.40 -17.84
C LEU A 178 -0.98 13.07 -18.11
N LYS A 179 -0.90 14.39 -17.92
CA LYS A 179 0.37 15.12 -17.90
C LYS A 179 0.94 15.08 -16.49
N PHE A 180 2.19 14.68 -16.35
CA PHE A 180 2.90 14.67 -15.07
C PHE A 180 4.17 15.51 -15.15
N ASN A 181 4.40 16.33 -14.13
CA ASN A 181 5.64 17.06 -13.93
C ASN A 181 6.08 16.88 -12.47
N PHE A 182 7.26 16.29 -12.25
CA PHE A 182 7.72 16.02 -10.89
C PHE A 182 8.01 17.31 -10.11
N THR A 183 8.50 18.35 -10.79
CA THR A 183 8.83 19.63 -10.13
C THR A 183 7.57 20.28 -9.56
N ASP A 184 6.48 20.32 -10.33
CA ASP A 184 5.18 20.84 -9.90
C ASP A 184 4.58 19.98 -8.78
N TYR A 185 4.64 18.65 -8.93
CA TYR A 185 4.18 17.72 -7.90
C TYR A 185 4.94 17.91 -6.57
N TYR A 186 6.26 18.09 -6.64
CA TYR A 186 7.11 18.27 -5.47
C TYR A 186 7.01 19.67 -4.84
N ALA A 187 6.66 20.68 -5.63
CA ALA A 187 6.42 22.04 -5.15
C ALA A 187 5.15 22.17 -4.28
N GLN A 188 4.27 21.18 -4.28
CA GLN A 188 3.11 21.14 -3.39
C GLN A 188 3.56 21.17 -1.92
N PRO A 189 3.02 22.06 -1.07
CA PRO A 189 3.44 22.14 0.33
C PRO A 189 3.31 20.83 1.11
N SER A 190 2.30 20.01 0.80
CA SER A 190 2.07 18.70 1.43
C SER A 190 3.05 17.61 0.98
N VAL A 191 3.70 17.78 -0.18
CA VAL A 191 4.69 16.85 -0.74
C VAL A 191 6.12 17.32 -0.45
N LYS A 192 6.35 18.63 -0.40
CA LYS A 192 7.67 19.20 -0.13
C LYS A 192 8.17 18.72 1.23
N TYR A 193 9.43 18.27 1.26
CA TYR A 193 10.00 17.70 2.47
C TYR A 193 10.06 18.75 3.59
N ALA A 194 9.48 18.44 4.75
CA ALA A 194 9.38 19.35 5.88
C ALA A 194 10.69 19.49 6.69
N GLY A 195 11.74 18.74 6.32
CA GLY A 195 13.05 18.75 6.98
C GLY A 195 13.22 17.64 8.01
N ASN A 196 14.34 17.66 8.71
CA ASN A 196 14.73 16.62 9.68
C ASN A 196 13.99 16.80 11.02
N ASN A 197 12.67 16.66 10.99
CA ASN A 197 11.76 16.76 12.12
C ASN A 197 10.66 15.67 12.05
N ALA A 198 9.71 15.68 12.99
CA ALA A 198 8.64 14.70 13.06
C ALA A 198 7.72 14.71 11.82
N GLU A 199 7.44 15.88 11.25
CA GLU A 199 6.61 15.99 10.04
C GLU A 199 7.33 15.39 8.82
N GLY A 200 8.62 15.69 8.63
CA GLY A 200 9.42 15.09 7.58
C GLY A 200 9.57 13.57 7.75
N LEU A 201 9.63 13.09 8.99
CA LEU A 201 9.66 11.65 9.28
C LEU A 201 8.34 10.99 8.85
N GLU A 202 7.20 11.58 9.18
CA GLU A 202 5.88 11.09 8.77
C GLU A 202 5.71 11.10 7.25
N GLN A 203 6.22 12.13 6.56
CA GLN A 203 6.24 12.19 5.10
C GLN A 203 7.05 11.03 4.49
N VAL A 204 8.26 10.75 5.00
CA VAL A 204 9.10 9.62 4.53
C VAL A 204 8.37 8.29 4.71
N LEU A 205 7.79 8.07 5.88
CA LEU A 205 7.12 6.82 6.22
C LEU A 205 5.82 6.61 5.44
N THR A 206 5.06 7.69 5.20
CA THR A 206 3.84 7.65 4.37
C THR A 206 4.18 7.35 2.91
N GLN A 207 5.21 8.00 2.35
CA GLN A 207 5.69 7.71 1.00
C GLN A 207 6.21 6.28 0.87
N LYS A 208 6.90 5.77 1.90
CA LYS A 208 7.35 4.38 1.98
C LYS A 208 6.18 3.40 1.97
N TYR A 209 5.14 3.64 2.77
CA TYR A 209 3.93 2.82 2.77
C TYR A 209 3.25 2.81 1.39
N MET A 210 3.09 3.97 0.75
CA MET A 210 2.51 4.04 -0.59
C MET A 210 3.35 3.30 -1.63
N ALA A 211 4.67 3.27 -1.47
CA ALA A 211 5.58 2.54 -2.35
C ALA A 211 5.45 1.01 -2.21
N PHE A 212 4.84 0.50 -1.14
CA PHE A 212 4.64 -0.93 -0.89
C PHE A 212 3.35 -1.51 -1.47
N PHE A 213 2.53 -0.72 -2.17
CA PHE A 213 1.22 -1.18 -2.62
C PHE A 213 1.30 -2.37 -3.58
N GLN A 214 0.74 -3.52 -3.21
CA GLN A 214 0.79 -4.76 -4.00
C GLN A 214 2.23 -5.24 -4.32
N ASN A 215 3.22 -4.81 -3.53
CA ASN A 215 4.59 -5.30 -3.64
C ASN A 215 5.21 -5.48 -2.22
N SER A 216 6.46 -5.93 -2.13
CA SER A 216 7.22 -5.99 -0.87
C SER A 216 6.61 -6.85 0.25
N GLY A 217 5.75 -7.81 -0.09
CA GLY A 217 5.23 -8.82 0.84
C GLY A 217 4.62 -8.22 2.13
N TRP A 218 5.17 -8.59 3.29
CA TRP A 218 4.70 -8.13 4.59
C TRP A 218 5.40 -6.85 5.09
N GLU A 219 6.25 -6.21 4.28
CA GLU A 219 7.03 -5.05 4.71
C GLU A 219 6.16 -3.87 5.15
N ALA A 220 5.03 -3.61 4.48
CA ALA A 220 4.10 -2.57 4.91
C ALA A 220 3.56 -2.83 6.33
N PHE A 221 3.21 -4.08 6.64
CA PHE A 221 2.74 -4.47 7.96
C PHE A 221 3.85 -4.35 9.02
N TYR A 222 5.07 -4.78 8.68
CA TYR A 222 6.22 -4.72 9.59
C TYR A 222 6.64 -3.28 9.88
N ASN A 223 6.65 -2.42 8.87
CA ASN A 223 6.94 -1.00 9.03
C ASN A 223 5.85 -0.31 9.84
N HIS A 224 4.57 -0.59 9.60
CA HIS A 224 3.49 -0.05 10.43
C HIS A 224 3.67 -0.41 11.90
N ARG A 225 3.97 -1.67 12.24
CA ARG A 225 4.20 -2.05 13.65
C ARG A 225 5.37 -1.31 14.31
N ARG A 226 6.41 -0.97 13.54
CA ARG A 226 7.58 -0.22 14.01
C ARG A 226 7.31 1.27 14.16
N THR A 227 6.43 1.85 13.33
CA THR A 227 6.32 3.31 13.19
C THR A 227 4.94 3.89 13.51
N GLY A 228 3.90 3.06 13.53
CA GLY A 228 2.50 3.46 13.62
C GLY A 228 1.95 4.11 12.34
N ILE A 229 2.71 4.12 11.23
CA ILE A 229 2.34 4.80 9.98
C ILE A 229 2.05 3.77 8.86
N PRO A 230 0.94 3.90 8.12
CA PRO A 230 -0.11 4.91 8.30
C PRO A 230 -0.93 4.62 9.55
N LYS A 231 -1.65 5.63 10.03
CA LYS A 231 -2.64 5.43 11.08
C LYS A 231 -3.86 4.72 10.48
N PHE A 232 -4.11 3.49 10.90
CA PHE A 232 -5.32 2.75 10.52
C PHE A 232 -6.47 3.12 11.45
N ASP A 233 -7.68 3.16 10.89
CA ASP A 233 -8.90 3.22 11.68
C ASP A 233 -9.05 1.91 12.49
N VAL A 234 -9.46 2.04 13.75
CA VAL A 234 -9.62 0.94 14.70
C VAL A 234 -10.80 1.22 15.63
N GLY A 235 -11.44 0.16 16.12
CA GLY A 235 -12.51 0.24 17.11
C GLY A 235 -13.88 -0.08 16.52
N GLY A 236 -14.06 0.08 15.20
CA GLY A 236 -15.24 -0.37 14.48
C GLY A 236 -15.34 -1.91 14.30
N PRO A 237 -16.49 -2.39 13.79
CA PRO A 237 -16.80 -3.82 13.65
C PRO A 237 -15.79 -4.62 12.82
N GLY A 238 -15.16 -4.01 11.81
CA GLY A 238 -14.14 -4.66 10.96
C GLY A 238 -12.88 -5.06 11.70
N THR A 239 -12.63 -4.42 12.85
CA THR A 239 -11.53 -4.78 13.76
C THR A 239 -12.02 -5.56 14.98
N GLY A 240 -13.23 -6.14 14.95
CA GLY A 240 -13.78 -6.94 16.06
C GLY A 240 -14.43 -6.12 17.17
N GLY A 241 -14.56 -4.79 17.02
CA GLY A 241 -15.22 -3.91 17.97
C GLY A 241 -14.38 -3.66 19.24
N GLY A 242 -14.13 -2.38 19.56
CA GLY A 242 -13.47 -2.01 20.83
C GLY A 242 -11.95 -2.19 20.88
N ARG A 243 -11.31 -2.65 19.80
CA ARG A 243 -9.85 -2.62 19.66
C ARG A 243 -9.36 -1.18 19.50
N THR A 244 -8.28 -0.82 20.20
CA THR A 244 -7.63 0.49 20.07
C THR A 244 -6.31 0.44 19.29
N SER A 245 -5.90 -0.76 18.85
CA SER A 245 -4.67 -1.00 18.08
C SER A 245 -4.76 -2.27 17.24
N LEU A 246 -3.90 -2.34 16.21
CA LEU A 246 -3.74 -3.54 15.40
C LEU A 246 -2.85 -4.59 16.11
N PRO A 247 -3.08 -5.90 15.86
CA PRO A 247 -2.21 -6.96 16.36
C PRO A 247 -0.73 -6.72 16.07
N LEU A 248 0.12 -6.96 17.06
CA LEU A 248 1.56 -6.79 16.96
C LEU A 248 2.26 -8.08 16.54
N ARG A 249 1.63 -9.24 16.67
CA ARG A 249 2.19 -10.54 16.31
C ARG A 249 1.12 -11.57 15.99
N TRP A 250 1.58 -12.73 15.53
CA TRP A 250 0.77 -13.93 15.38
C TRP A 250 0.99 -14.85 16.56
N GLN A 251 -0.05 -15.55 17.01
CA GLN A 251 0.09 -16.67 17.93
C GLN A 251 0.94 -17.79 17.31
N TYR A 252 1.55 -18.62 18.14
CA TYR A 252 2.17 -19.83 17.60
C TYR A 252 1.08 -20.77 17.06
N PRO A 253 1.36 -21.50 15.96
CA PRO A 253 0.44 -22.49 15.43
C PRO A 253 -0.01 -23.51 16.48
N ASP A 254 -1.28 -23.95 16.41
CA ASP A 254 -1.86 -24.86 17.40
C ASP A 254 -1.12 -26.19 17.53
N ASN A 255 -0.48 -26.67 16.45
CA ASN A 255 0.30 -27.89 16.49
C ASN A 255 1.54 -27.75 17.39
N GLU A 256 2.15 -26.57 17.53
CA GLU A 256 3.28 -26.37 18.45
C GLU A 256 2.90 -26.66 19.91
N ARG A 257 1.64 -26.42 20.28
CA ARG A 257 1.11 -26.68 21.63
C ARG A 257 1.02 -28.16 21.95
N SER A 258 0.82 -29.01 20.94
CA SER A 258 0.64 -30.46 21.11
C SER A 258 1.89 -31.26 20.78
N THR A 259 2.64 -30.88 19.74
CA THR A 259 3.82 -31.63 19.27
C THR A 259 5.15 -31.07 19.77
N ASN A 260 5.17 -29.84 20.29
CA ASN A 260 6.38 -29.14 20.74
C ASN A 260 6.17 -28.40 22.09
N ALA A 261 5.31 -28.94 22.94
CA ALA A 261 4.75 -28.26 24.11
C ALA A 261 5.80 -27.66 25.06
N ALA A 262 6.92 -28.37 25.28
CA ALA A 262 7.98 -27.91 26.18
C ALA A 262 8.66 -26.63 25.66
N ASN A 263 9.03 -26.60 24.37
CA ASN A 263 9.66 -25.44 23.75
C ASN A 263 8.67 -24.29 23.56
N TYR A 264 7.42 -24.59 23.18
CA TYR A 264 6.34 -23.59 23.12
C TYR A 264 6.16 -22.89 24.48
N THR A 265 6.08 -23.65 25.57
CA THR A 265 5.87 -23.11 26.92
C THR A 265 7.06 -22.26 27.38
N GLU A 266 8.29 -22.70 27.11
CA GLU A 266 9.51 -21.91 27.37
C GLU A 266 9.46 -20.58 26.63
N ALA A 267 9.19 -20.62 25.32
CA ALA A 267 9.23 -19.44 24.46
C ALA A 267 8.18 -18.39 24.87
N ILE A 268 6.96 -18.82 25.18
CA ILE A 268 5.88 -17.94 25.62
C ILE A 268 6.14 -17.40 27.03
N LYS A 269 6.70 -18.20 27.94
CA LYS A 269 7.11 -17.73 29.26
C LYS A 269 8.19 -16.65 29.16
N ARG A 270 9.21 -16.88 28.34
CA ARG A 270 10.35 -15.96 28.17
C ARG A 270 9.98 -14.65 27.50
N GLN A 271 9.12 -14.70 26.48
CA GLN A 271 8.82 -13.51 25.67
C GLN A 271 7.59 -12.74 26.16
N PHE A 272 6.58 -13.43 26.70
CA PHE A 272 5.24 -12.85 26.90
C PHE A 272 4.61 -13.25 28.24
N ASN A 273 5.43 -13.56 29.25
CA ASN A 273 5.00 -13.90 30.61
C ASN A 273 3.93 -15.01 30.66
N GLY A 274 4.02 -15.99 29.76
CA GLY A 274 3.13 -17.14 29.75
C GLY A 274 1.85 -16.96 28.92
N GLN A 275 1.63 -15.79 28.31
CA GLN A 275 0.43 -15.50 27.51
C GLN A 275 0.77 -15.40 26.02
N ASP A 276 0.19 -16.27 25.20
CA ASP A 276 0.33 -16.18 23.74
C ASP A 276 -0.75 -15.25 23.17
N ASP A 277 -0.53 -13.95 23.33
CA ASP A 277 -1.44 -12.88 22.90
C ASP A 277 -0.95 -12.23 21.60
N VAL A 278 -1.86 -11.97 20.66
CA VAL A 278 -1.57 -11.25 19.42
C VAL A 278 -1.17 -9.80 19.65
N ASP A 279 -1.51 -9.25 20.82
CA ASP A 279 -1.23 -7.87 21.22
C ASP A 279 0.06 -7.73 22.05
N ALA A 280 0.74 -8.84 22.36
CA ALA A 280 1.99 -8.81 23.10
C ALA A 280 3.12 -8.16 22.29
N VAL A 281 3.82 -7.20 22.91
CA VAL A 281 4.91 -6.43 22.28
C VAL A 281 6.14 -7.33 22.09
N MET A 282 6.53 -7.53 20.83
CA MET A 282 7.73 -8.29 20.48
C MET A 282 9.00 -7.51 20.83
N TRP A 283 10.10 -8.21 21.11
CA TRP A 283 11.40 -7.61 21.43
C TRP A 283 11.85 -6.50 20.47
N LEU A 284 11.62 -6.64 19.15
CA LEU A 284 12.04 -5.63 18.17
C LEU A 284 11.25 -4.30 18.27
N LEU A 285 10.11 -4.30 18.97
CA LEU A 285 9.21 -3.16 19.15
C LEU A 285 9.31 -2.53 20.55
N GLN A 286 10.25 -2.99 21.38
CA GLN A 286 10.48 -2.47 22.73
C GLN A 286 11.40 -1.25 22.75
#